data_AF-A0A4R8IFI3-F1
#
_entry.id   AF-A0A4R8IFI3-F1
#
_cell.length_a   1.000
_cell.length_b   1.000
_cell.length_c   1.000
_cell.angle_alpha   90.00
_cell.angle_beta   90.00
_cell.angle_gamma   90.00
#
_symmetry.space_group_name_H-M   'P 1'
#
loop_
_entity.id
_entity.type
_entity.pdbx_description
1 polymer ?
#
loop_
_entity_poly.entity_id
_entity_poly.type
_entity_poly.pdbx_seq_one_letter_code
_entity_poly.pdbx_strand_id
1 'polypeptide(L)'
;MGFIDNLFGKKIILTPEIKLMAEKMIENDWFRNCGKTSDFDTKFKTEFASSTDEVEKKLAYKRDVKGFVTLDNLFIEAGGRSQMFLSLHHKNKYGHTWNKFTDVIVKEYISNYKFDFDKIQEKFNSKIGVQTDLYLRGLFIDILKEMYFKSIIEDYPTFFTDVADVYLKGNAIVGWLGKFGSHNVQVKEVFPISPNDGILNIW
;
A
#
# COMPACT_ATOMS: atom_id res chain seq x y z
N MET A 1 27.90 24.04 -4.98
CA MET A 1 27.35 22.76 -4.47
C MET A 1 28.13 21.65 -5.15
N GLY A 2 29.14 20.99 -4.60
CA GLY A 2 29.67 20.88 -3.25
C GLY A 2 30.25 19.46 -3.15
N PHE A 3 31.57 19.34 -3.30
CA PHE A 3 32.38 18.10 -3.49
C PHE A 3 32.27 17.05 -2.36
N ILE A 4 31.39 17.27 -1.36
CA ILE A 4 31.16 16.40 -0.20
C ILE A 4 29.99 15.43 -0.43
N ASP A 5 29.08 15.71 -1.37
CA ASP A 5 27.91 14.85 -1.65
C ASP A 5 28.28 13.47 -2.25
N ASN A 6 29.53 13.29 -2.67
CA ASN A 6 30.01 12.07 -3.34
C ASN A 6 30.81 11.12 -2.43
N LEU A 7 31.17 11.50 -1.19
CA LEU A 7 31.98 10.65 -0.29
C LEU A 7 31.14 9.82 0.70
N PHE A 8 29.92 10.25 0.99
CA PHE A 8 28.94 9.51 1.78
C PHE A 8 27.63 9.57 1.02
N GLY A 9 27.25 8.46 0.35
CA GLY A 9 26.10 8.44 -0.55
C GLY A 9 24.90 9.19 0.02
N LYS A 10 24.30 10.08 -0.80
CA LYS A 10 23.24 11.03 -0.41
C LYS A 10 22.33 10.46 0.69
N LYS A 11 22.34 11.11 1.86
CA LYS A 11 21.46 10.77 2.97
C LYS A 11 20.01 10.80 2.48
N ILE A 12 19.32 9.68 2.58
CA ILE A 12 17.89 9.63 2.22
C ILE A 12 17.12 10.36 3.33
N ILE A 13 16.30 11.32 2.93
CA ILE A 13 15.52 12.17 3.83
C ILE A 13 14.07 12.16 3.34
N LEU A 14 13.11 12.07 4.27
CA LEU A 14 11.69 12.22 3.97
C LEU A 14 11.41 13.67 3.56
N THR A 15 10.81 13.86 2.40
CA THR A 15 10.36 15.18 1.94
C THR A 15 9.18 15.68 2.79
N PRO A 16 8.89 17.00 2.81
CA PRO A 16 7.73 17.53 3.53
C PRO A 16 6.41 16.84 3.16
N GLU A 17 6.20 16.51 1.89
CA GLU A 17 4.98 15.87 1.40
C GLU A 17 4.83 14.45 1.95
N ILE A 18 5.91 13.69 2.02
CA ILE A 18 5.94 12.33 2.58
C ILE A 18 5.65 12.39 4.09
N LYS A 19 6.24 13.36 4.79
CA LYS A 19 5.97 13.57 6.22
C LYS A 19 4.51 13.92 6.48
N LEU A 20 3.95 14.82 5.67
CA LEU A 20 2.55 15.20 5.76
C LEU A 20 1.61 14.00 5.52
N MET A 21 1.93 13.14 4.54
CA MET A 21 1.15 11.91 4.34
C MET A 21 1.24 10.98 5.56
N ALA A 22 2.45 10.79 6.10
CA ALA A 22 2.64 9.95 7.28
C ALA A 22 1.84 10.46 8.48
N GLU A 23 1.89 11.77 8.74
CA GLU A 23 1.12 12.44 9.80
C GLU A 23 -0.39 12.26 9.59
N LYS A 24 -0.89 12.49 8.36
CA LYS A 24 -2.30 12.24 8.02
C LYS A 24 -2.72 10.81 8.32
N MET A 25 -1.89 9.81 8.00
CA MET A 25 -2.20 8.40 8.29
C MET A 25 -2.16 8.09 9.79
N ILE A 26 -1.23 8.69 10.54
CA ILE A 26 -1.10 8.50 11.99
C ILE A 26 -2.31 9.11 12.72
N GLU A 27 -2.70 10.33 12.34
CA GLU A 27 -3.79 11.08 12.96
C GLU A 27 -5.18 10.68 12.44
N ASN A 28 -5.23 9.85 11.38
CA ASN A 28 -6.48 9.41 10.78
C ASN A 28 -7.37 8.68 11.79
N ASP A 29 -8.66 8.99 11.76
CA ASP A 29 -9.66 8.18 12.44
C ASP A 29 -10.00 6.95 11.59
N TRP A 30 -9.14 5.93 11.72
CA TRP A 30 -9.22 4.66 11.00
C TRP A 30 -10.58 3.97 11.20
N PHE A 31 -11.14 3.43 10.12
CA PHE A 31 -12.36 2.60 10.13
C PHE A 31 -13.64 3.30 10.62
N ARG A 32 -13.68 4.63 10.64
CA ARG A 32 -14.88 5.43 11.00
C ARG A 32 -16.04 5.26 10.02
N ASN A 33 -15.73 4.90 8.78
CA ASN A 33 -16.69 4.76 7.68
C ASN A 33 -16.79 3.32 7.16
N CYS A 34 -16.16 2.33 7.80
CA CYS A 34 -16.43 0.93 7.51
C CYS A 34 -17.93 0.61 7.63
N GLY A 35 -18.47 -0.06 6.62
CA GLY A 35 -19.89 -0.35 6.44
C GLY A 35 -20.69 0.81 5.84
N LYS A 36 -20.03 1.89 5.39
CA LYS A 36 -20.66 3.05 4.76
C LYS A 36 -20.04 3.33 3.40
N THR A 37 -20.85 3.85 2.50
CA THR A 37 -20.38 4.33 1.20
C THR A 37 -19.64 5.66 1.34
N SER A 38 -18.55 5.80 0.58
CA SER A 38 -17.75 7.01 0.47
C SER A 38 -17.34 7.18 -1.00
N ASP A 39 -17.22 8.41 -1.46
CA ASP A 39 -16.53 8.69 -2.72
C ASP A 39 -15.02 8.71 -2.46
N PHE A 40 -14.21 8.14 -3.32
CA PHE A 40 -12.74 8.09 -3.17
C PHE A 40 -12.06 8.75 -4.37
N ASP A 41 -10.98 9.48 -4.12
CA ASP A 41 -10.06 9.92 -5.17
C ASP A 41 -9.13 8.77 -5.50
N THR A 42 -9.60 7.90 -6.41
CA THR A 42 -8.86 6.75 -6.89
C THR A 42 -9.18 6.47 -8.35
N LYS A 43 -8.18 6.00 -9.10
CA LYS A 43 -8.35 5.59 -10.49
C LYS A 43 -9.10 4.26 -10.65
N PHE A 44 -9.26 3.51 -9.57
CA PHE A 44 -9.88 2.18 -9.59
C PHE A 44 -11.38 2.25 -9.41
N LYS A 45 -12.11 1.33 -10.04
CA LYS A 45 -13.52 1.11 -9.69
C LYS A 45 -13.61 0.56 -8.27
N THR A 46 -14.68 0.88 -7.56
CA THR A 46 -14.92 0.43 -6.19
C THR A 46 -16.26 -0.29 -6.07
N GLU A 47 -16.30 -1.30 -5.21
CA GLU A 47 -17.52 -2.00 -4.83
C GLU A 47 -17.49 -2.29 -3.33
N PHE A 48 -18.58 -1.99 -2.64
CA PHE A 48 -18.66 -2.13 -1.19
C PHE A 48 -19.11 -3.54 -0.80
N ALA A 49 -18.40 -4.14 0.16
CA ALA A 49 -18.89 -5.30 0.88
C ALA A 49 -20.12 -4.89 1.72
N SER A 50 -21.18 -5.69 1.61
CA SER A 50 -22.52 -5.36 2.08
C SER A 50 -22.75 -5.67 3.57
N SER A 51 -21.92 -6.51 4.19
CA SER A 51 -22.06 -6.92 5.59
C SER A 51 -20.74 -7.32 6.24
N THR A 52 -20.72 -7.36 7.57
CA THR A 52 -19.59 -7.88 8.35
C THR A 52 -19.29 -9.34 8.00
N ASP A 53 -20.30 -10.19 7.82
CA ASP A 53 -20.11 -11.61 7.43
C ASP A 53 -19.39 -11.75 6.09
N GLU A 54 -19.70 -10.88 5.13
CA GLU A 54 -19.05 -10.86 3.83
C GLU A 54 -17.56 -10.47 3.97
N VAL A 55 -17.27 -9.48 4.80
CA VAL A 55 -15.91 -9.00 5.10
C VAL A 55 -15.09 -10.08 5.79
N GLU A 56 -15.63 -10.70 6.85
CA GLU A 56 -14.99 -11.81 7.55
C GLU A 56 -14.64 -12.93 6.56
N LYS A 57 -15.61 -13.35 5.75
CA LYS A 57 -15.41 -14.42 4.76
C LYS A 57 -14.30 -14.09 3.77
N LYS A 58 -14.26 -12.85 3.28
CA LYS A 58 -13.26 -12.38 2.31
C LYS A 58 -11.86 -12.31 2.92
N LEU A 59 -11.73 -11.80 4.15
CA LEU A 59 -10.46 -11.72 4.87
C LEU A 59 -9.96 -13.09 5.37
N ALA A 60 -10.87 -14.07 5.52
CA ALA A 60 -10.51 -15.43 5.90
C ALA A 60 -9.84 -16.23 4.75
N TYR A 61 -10.02 -15.81 3.49
CA TYR A 61 -9.44 -16.52 2.35
C TYR A 61 -7.91 -16.51 2.38
N LYS A 62 -7.31 -17.71 2.33
CA LYS A 62 -5.85 -17.90 2.31
C LYS A 62 -5.24 -17.95 0.91
N ARG A 63 -6.10 -18.02 -0.11
CA ARG A 63 -5.73 -18.08 -1.54
C ARG A 63 -6.84 -17.40 -2.34
N ASP A 64 -6.49 -16.93 -3.53
CA ASP A 64 -7.46 -16.41 -4.47
C ASP A 64 -8.56 -17.44 -4.73
N VAL A 65 -9.79 -16.93 -4.85
CA VAL A 65 -10.95 -17.71 -5.26
C VAL A 65 -11.45 -17.17 -6.59
N LYS A 66 -12.33 -17.92 -7.27
CA LYS A 66 -12.76 -17.56 -8.63
C LYS A 66 -13.36 -16.14 -8.65
N GLY A 67 -12.64 -15.21 -9.29
CA GLY A 67 -13.06 -13.81 -9.44
C GLY A 67 -12.77 -12.91 -8.25
N PHE A 68 -11.98 -13.37 -7.28
CA PHE A 68 -11.57 -12.57 -6.12
C PHE A 68 -10.11 -12.87 -5.75
N VAL A 69 -9.30 -11.82 -5.74
CA VAL A 69 -7.94 -11.83 -5.23
C VAL A 69 -7.97 -11.38 -3.77
N THR A 70 -7.28 -12.13 -2.89
CA THR A 70 -7.22 -11.82 -1.46
C THR A 70 -6.47 -10.51 -1.20
N LEU A 71 -6.72 -9.89 -0.05
CA LEU A 71 -5.98 -8.69 0.36
C LEU A 71 -4.46 -8.92 0.36
N ASP A 72 -4.02 -10.07 0.87
CA ASP A 72 -2.61 -10.48 0.90
C ASP A 72 -2.00 -10.52 -0.50
N ASN A 73 -2.62 -11.26 -1.43
CA ASN A 73 -2.12 -11.38 -2.80
C ASN A 73 -2.18 -10.05 -3.56
N LEU A 74 -3.19 -9.21 -3.30
CA LEU A 74 -3.26 -7.87 -3.87
C LEU A 74 -2.05 -7.02 -3.45
N PHE A 75 -1.72 -7.03 -2.16
CA PHE A 75 -0.60 -6.25 -1.62
C PHE A 75 0.76 -6.82 -2.04
N ILE A 76 0.90 -8.14 -2.07
CA ILE A 76 2.10 -8.82 -2.59
C ILE A 76 2.32 -8.45 -4.05
N GLU A 77 1.28 -8.51 -4.89
CA GLU A 77 1.37 -8.16 -6.31
C GLU A 77 1.74 -6.68 -6.50
N ALA A 78 1.07 -5.77 -5.78
CA ALA A 78 1.33 -4.34 -5.85
C ALA A 78 2.77 -3.99 -5.44
N GLY A 79 3.22 -4.47 -4.28
CA GLY A 79 4.59 -4.27 -3.79
C GLY A 79 5.63 -4.93 -4.70
N GLY A 80 5.32 -6.13 -5.21
CA GLY A 80 6.16 -6.89 -6.13
C GLY A 80 6.41 -6.15 -7.45
N ARG A 81 5.37 -5.57 -8.06
CA ARG A 81 5.49 -4.76 -9.29
C ARG A 81 6.37 -3.53 -9.06
N SER A 82 6.15 -2.82 -7.97
CA SER A 82 6.97 -1.69 -7.51
C SER A 82 8.47 -2.05 -7.41
N GLN A 83 8.78 -3.12 -6.69
CA GLN A 83 10.15 -3.57 -6.47
C GLN A 83 10.81 -4.12 -7.75
N MET A 84 10.05 -4.86 -8.56
CA MET A 84 10.55 -5.43 -9.81
C MET A 84 10.86 -4.34 -10.83
N PHE A 85 10.03 -3.30 -10.91
CA PHE A 85 10.28 -2.14 -11.77
C PHE A 85 11.64 -1.49 -11.46
N LEU A 86 11.95 -1.26 -10.19
CA LEU A 86 13.28 -0.75 -9.79
C LEU A 86 14.41 -1.70 -10.17
N SER A 87 14.18 -3.01 -9.98
CA SER A 87 15.18 -4.04 -10.26
C SER A 87 15.48 -4.22 -11.74
N LEU A 88 14.51 -3.94 -12.62
CA LEU A 88 14.67 -4.03 -14.07
C LEU A 88 15.20 -2.73 -14.68
N HIS A 89 14.65 -1.58 -14.29
CA HIS A 89 14.90 -0.31 -14.98
C HIS A 89 15.91 0.60 -14.25
N HIS A 90 16.11 0.40 -12.94
CA HIS A 90 16.92 1.33 -12.13
C HIS A 90 17.85 0.65 -11.10
N LYS A 91 18.18 -0.63 -11.30
CA LYS A 91 18.95 -1.45 -10.34
C LYS A 91 20.20 -0.76 -9.82
N ASN A 92 21.02 -0.23 -10.73
CA ASN A 92 22.31 0.39 -10.39
C ASN A 92 22.16 1.71 -9.64
N LYS A 93 21.04 2.41 -9.79
CA LYS A 93 20.80 3.74 -9.20
C LYS A 93 20.10 3.65 -7.85
N TYR A 94 19.18 2.69 -7.69
CA TYR A 94 18.27 2.65 -6.53
C TYR A 94 18.15 1.29 -5.84
N GLY A 95 18.91 0.27 -6.24
CA GLY A 95 18.81 -1.07 -5.65
C GLY A 95 18.98 -1.09 -4.12
N HIS A 96 19.85 -0.24 -3.57
CA HIS A 96 20.03 -0.09 -2.12
C HIS A 96 19.09 0.96 -1.49
N THR A 97 18.50 1.83 -2.29
CA THR A 97 17.64 2.93 -1.83
C THR A 97 16.32 2.40 -1.27
N TRP A 98 15.78 1.32 -1.84
CA TRP A 98 14.54 0.68 -1.35
C TRP A 98 14.62 0.28 0.13
N ASN A 99 15.66 -0.48 0.49
CA ASN A 99 15.86 -0.95 1.86
C ASN A 99 16.21 0.21 2.78
N LYS A 100 17.15 1.09 2.38
CA LYS A 100 17.54 2.24 3.20
C LYS A 100 16.35 3.18 3.48
N PHE A 101 15.45 3.38 2.52
CA PHE A 101 14.26 4.20 2.74
C PHE A 101 13.27 3.53 3.69
N THR A 102 13.11 2.21 3.59
CA THR A 102 12.37 1.41 4.58
C THR A 102 12.92 1.63 5.98
N ASP A 103 14.25 1.56 6.14
CA ASP A 103 14.90 1.76 7.43
C ASP A 103 14.66 3.17 8.00
N VAL A 104 14.65 4.19 7.14
CA VAL A 104 14.31 5.57 7.53
C VAL A 104 12.87 5.65 8.05
N ILE A 105 11.90 5.09 7.33
CA ILE A 105 10.48 5.08 7.74
C ILE A 105 10.32 4.33 9.06
N VAL A 106 10.90 3.13 9.16
CA VAL A 106 10.84 2.28 10.35
C VAL A 106 11.41 3.04 11.54
N LYS A 107 12.60 3.61 11.41
CA LYS A 107 13.23 4.38 12.47
C LYS A 107 12.39 5.58 12.89
N GLU A 108 11.85 6.34 11.94
CA GLU A 108 11.20 7.61 12.23
C GLU A 108 9.80 7.43 12.85
N TYR A 109 9.02 6.47 12.38
CA TYR A 109 7.60 6.31 12.76
C TYR A 109 7.29 5.04 13.54
N ILE A 110 8.01 3.94 13.30
CA ILE A 110 7.63 2.62 13.83
C ILE A 110 8.42 2.30 15.10
N SER A 111 9.75 2.29 15.04
CA SER A 111 10.61 2.00 16.19
C SER A 111 10.52 3.07 17.29
N ASN A 112 10.11 4.29 16.95
CA ASN A 112 9.82 5.35 17.90
C ASN A 112 8.37 5.32 18.43
N TYR A 113 7.60 4.28 18.10
CA TYR A 113 6.19 4.11 18.53
C TYR A 113 5.28 5.29 18.19
N LYS A 114 5.58 6.05 17.13
CA LYS A 114 4.70 7.15 16.67
C LYS A 114 3.44 6.62 16.01
N PHE A 115 3.52 5.41 15.44
CA PHE A 115 2.39 4.76 14.81
C PHE A 115 2.17 3.37 15.40
N ASP A 116 1.05 3.21 16.11
CA ASP A 116 0.66 1.98 16.77
C ASP A 116 -0.31 1.19 15.89
N PHE A 117 0.26 0.31 15.05
CA PHE A 117 -0.52 -0.52 14.13
C PHE A 117 -1.36 -1.57 14.85
N ASP A 118 -0.88 -2.09 15.98
CA ASP A 118 -1.58 -3.14 16.73
C ASP A 118 -2.89 -2.60 17.29
N LYS A 119 -2.86 -1.40 17.88
CA LYS A 119 -4.07 -0.71 18.34
C LYS A 119 -5.08 -0.47 17.23
N ILE A 120 -4.61 -0.15 16.02
CA ILE A 120 -5.50 0.09 14.87
C ILE A 120 -6.07 -1.24 14.37
N GLN A 121 -5.26 -2.29 14.28
CA GLN A 121 -5.72 -3.64 13.94
C GLN A 121 -6.74 -4.17 14.95
N GLU A 122 -6.53 -3.94 16.25
CA GLU A 122 -7.48 -4.27 17.31
C GLU A 122 -8.80 -3.51 17.17
N LYS A 123 -8.76 -2.23 16.81
CA LYS A 123 -9.96 -1.44 16.50
C LYS A 123 -10.76 -2.06 15.36
N PHE A 124 -10.08 -2.55 14.32
CA PHE A 124 -10.74 -3.25 13.21
C PHE A 124 -11.34 -4.59 13.66
N ASN A 125 -10.53 -5.43 14.31
CA ASN A 125 -10.93 -6.77 14.76
C ASN A 125 -12.12 -6.68 15.75
N SER A 126 -12.17 -5.63 16.58
CA SER A 126 -13.31 -5.36 17.46
C SER A 126 -14.60 -5.00 16.71
N LYS A 127 -14.49 -4.33 15.55
CA LYS A 127 -15.65 -3.99 14.71
C LYS A 127 -16.20 -5.19 13.94
N ILE A 128 -15.34 -6.08 13.46
CA ILE A 128 -15.76 -7.29 12.73
C ILE A 128 -16.05 -8.49 13.63
N GLY A 129 -15.51 -8.53 14.84
CA GLY A 129 -15.69 -9.64 15.79
C GLY A 129 -14.74 -10.83 15.58
N VAL A 130 -13.78 -10.73 14.65
CA VAL A 130 -12.81 -11.79 14.33
C VAL A 130 -11.40 -11.23 14.18
N GLN A 131 -10.40 -12.09 14.39
CA GLN A 131 -9.00 -11.74 14.20
C GLN A 131 -8.62 -11.81 12.72
N THR A 132 -8.18 -10.68 12.17
CA THR A 132 -7.68 -10.55 10.80
C THR A 132 -6.37 -9.77 10.79
N ASP A 133 -5.70 -9.77 9.64
CA ASP A 133 -4.55 -8.90 9.36
C ASP A 133 -4.87 -8.06 8.13
N LEU A 134 -4.85 -6.74 8.29
CA LEU A 134 -5.03 -5.77 7.22
C LEU A 134 -3.71 -5.30 6.61
N TYR A 135 -2.58 -5.86 7.07
CA TYR A 135 -1.24 -5.55 6.59
C TYR A 135 -0.90 -4.05 6.70
N LEU A 136 -1.45 -3.37 7.71
CA LEU A 136 -1.40 -1.91 7.87
C LEU A 136 0.02 -1.35 7.90
N ARG A 137 0.95 -2.09 8.51
CA ARG A 137 2.37 -1.73 8.54
C ARG A 137 2.99 -1.73 7.15
N GLY A 138 2.71 -2.76 6.36
CA GLY A 138 3.18 -2.88 4.98
C GLY A 138 2.59 -1.77 4.11
N LEU A 139 1.27 -1.60 4.17
CA LEU A 139 0.53 -0.53 3.51
C LEU A 139 1.15 0.86 3.78
N PHE A 140 1.38 1.20 5.05
CA PHE A 140 1.97 2.49 5.43
C PHE A 140 3.36 2.68 4.82
N ILE A 141 4.24 1.67 4.94
CA ILE A 141 5.60 1.74 4.40
C ILE A 141 5.56 1.90 2.87
N ASP A 142 4.71 1.15 2.19
CA ASP A 142 4.68 1.14 0.73
C ASP A 142 4.03 2.40 0.15
N ILE A 143 3.04 3.01 0.82
CA ILE A 143 2.54 4.35 0.45
C ILE A 143 3.69 5.37 0.45
N LEU A 144 4.46 5.43 1.53
CA LEU A 144 5.55 6.42 1.64
C LEU A 144 6.67 6.13 0.62
N LYS A 145 6.98 4.86 0.36
CA LYS A 145 7.93 4.46 -0.69
C LYS A 145 7.47 4.87 -2.08
N GLU A 146 6.22 4.59 -2.43
CA GLU A 146 5.67 4.96 -3.72
C GLU A 146 5.76 6.48 -3.91
N MET A 147 5.41 7.28 -2.90
CA MET A 147 5.58 8.74 -2.96
C MET A 147 7.04 9.15 -3.20
N TYR A 148 7.98 8.53 -2.49
CA TYR A 148 9.41 8.81 -2.68
C TYR A 148 9.87 8.48 -4.09
N PHE A 149 9.64 7.25 -4.57
CA PHE A 149 10.12 6.83 -5.89
C PHE A 149 9.42 7.58 -7.02
N LYS A 150 8.12 7.86 -6.89
CA LYS A 150 7.39 8.68 -7.86
C LYS A 150 7.93 10.10 -7.98
N SER A 151 8.42 10.68 -6.88
CA SER A 151 9.02 12.03 -6.90
C SER A 151 10.35 12.11 -7.68
N ILE A 152 10.99 10.97 -7.93
CA ILE A 152 12.30 10.91 -8.62
C ILE A 152 12.31 10.07 -9.90
N ILE A 153 11.25 9.28 -10.13
CA ILE A 153 11.04 8.43 -11.31
C ILE A 153 9.59 8.64 -11.76
N GLU A 154 9.41 9.35 -12.87
CA GLU A 154 8.10 9.80 -13.35
C GLU A 154 7.15 8.65 -13.68
N ASP A 155 7.66 7.56 -14.26
CA ASP A 155 6.91 6.39 -14.70
C ASP A 155 6.82 5.29 -13.63
N TYR A 156 7.25 5.58 -12.40
CA TYR A 156 7.20 4.62 -11.31
C TYR A 156 5.78 4.09 -11.08
N PRO A 157 5.58 2.75 -11.02
CA PRO A 157 4.27 2.15 -10.86
C PRO A 157 3.73 2.39 -9.44
N THR A 158 2.48 2.82 -9.38
CA THR A 158 1.78 3.09 -8.12
C THR A 158 0.51 2.25 -8.02
N PHE A 159 0.23 1.82 -6.80
CA PHE A 159 -1.03 1.23 -6.38
C PHE A 159 -1.41 1.74 -4.99
N PHE A 160 -0.48 1.67 -4.03
CA PHE A 160 -0.77 2.01 -2.63
C PHE A 160 -1.11 3.49 -2.45
N THR A 161 -0.40 4.38 -3.13
CA THR A 161 -0.71 5.82 -3.17
C THR A 161 -2.03 6.11 -3.88
N ASP A 162 -2.37 5.34 -4.92
CA ASP A 162 -3.63 5.46 -5.65
C ASP A 162 -4.85 4.99 -4.84
N VAL A 163 -4.64 4.25 -3.75
CA VAL A 163 -5.71 3.77 -2.85
C VAL A 163 -5.64 4.35 -1.44
N ALA A 164 -4.67 5.25 -1.18
CA ALA A 164 -4.48 5.84 0.15
C ALA A 164 -5.73 6.59 0.63
N ASP A 165 -6.47 7.24 -0.28
CA ASP A 165 -7.70 7.97 0.05
C ASP A 165 -8.79 7.07 0.64
N VAL A 166 -8.84 5.78 0.30
CA VAL A 166 -9.77 4.81 0.90
C VAL A 166 -9.57 4.74 2.41
N TYR A 167 -8.30 4.63 2.84
CA TYR A 167 -7.94 4.54 4.24
C TYR A 167 -8.07 5.89 4.95
N LEU A 168 -7.68 6.99 4.30
CA LEU A 168 -7.82 8.35 4.85
C LEU A 168 -9.29 8.75 5.05
N LYS A 169 -10.21 8.20 4.25
CA LYS A 169 -11.66 8.33 4.45
C LYS A 169 -12.22 7.38 5.51
N GLY A 170 -11.39 6.51 6.08
CA GLY A 170 -11.75 5.62 7.17
C GLY A 170 -12.54 4.39 6.72
N ASN A 171 -12.36 3.96 5.48
CA ASN A 171 -12.78 2.67 4.96
C ASN A 171 -11.59 1.69 4.94
N ALA A 172 -11.84 0.42 4.62
CA ALA A 172 -10.79 -0.60 4.51
C ALA A 172 -10.92 -1.38 3.20
N ILE A 173 -9.82 -1.61 2.49
CA ILE A 173 -9.81 -2.55 1.37
C ILE A 173 -9.79 -3.97 1.95
N VAL A 174 -10.67 -4.83 1.44
CA VAL A 174 -10.80 -6.23 1.88
C VAL A 174 -10.40 -7.23 0.78
N GLY A 175 -10.11 -6.74 -0.43
CA GLY A 175 -9.58 -7.53 -1.53
C GLY A 175 -9.84 -6.87 -2.89
N TRP A 176 -9.76 -7.67 -3.94
CA TRP A 176 -9.93 -7.22 -5.33
C TRP A 176 -10.83 -8.16 -6.11
N LEU A 177 -11.91 -7.64 -6.69
CA LEU A 177 -12.82 -8.38 -7.55
C LEU A 177 -12.26 -8.37 -8.97
N GLY A 178 -11.88 -9.54 -9.47
CA GLY A 178 -11.22 -9.69 -10.76
C GLY A 178 -10.08 -10.68 -10.71
N LYS A 179 -9.12 -10.51 -11.62
CA LYS A 179 -7.89 -11.31 -11.71
C LYS A 179 -6.79 -10.44 -12.31
N PHE A 180 -5.56 -10.60 -11.86
CA PHE A 180 -4.42 -10.01 -12.56
C PHE A 180 -4.17 -10.74 -13.89
N GLY A 181 -3.75 -9.99 -14.91
CA GLY A 181 -3.21 -10.58 -16.14
C GLY A 181 -2.09 -11.57 -15.80
N SER A 182 -2.08 -12.74 -16.46
CA SER A 182 -1.28 -13.91 -16.06
C SER A 182 0.17 -13.61 -15.67
N HIS A 183 0.63 -14.19 -14.57
CA HIS A 183 2.02 -14.23 -14.06
C HIS A 183 3.05 -14.86 -15.04
N ASN A 184 2.66 -15.15 -16.29
CA ASN A 184 3.48 -15.80 -17.31
C ASN A 184 4.15 -14.81 -18.29
N VAL A 185 4.09 -13.50 -18.03
CA VAL A 185 4.88 -12.55 -18.80
C VAL A 185 6.33 -12.76 -18.42
N GLN A 186 7.17 -13.17 -19.39
CA GLN A 186 8.62 -13.17 -19.22
C GLN A 186 9.00 -11.84 -18.55
N VAL A 187 9.75 -11.89 -17.44
CA VAL A 187 10.12 -10.77 -16.56
C VAL A 187 11.03 -9.76 -17.30
N LYS A 188 10.52 -9.18 -18.36
CA LYS A 188 11.15 -8.17 -19.21
C LYS A 188 10.41 -6.85 -19.11
N GLU A 189 9.13 -6.90 -18.78
CA GLU A 189 8.28 -5.71 -18.63
C GLU A 189 7.41 -5.87 -17.38
N VAL A 190 7.32 -4.79 -16.59
CA VAL A 190 6.48 -4.71 -15.39
C VAL A 190 5.54 -3.55 -15.56
N PHE A 191 4.25 -3.82 -15.45
CA PHE A 191 3.20 -2.81 -15.57
C PHE A 191 2.51 -2.59 -14.23
N PRO A 192 2.05 -1.36 -13.92
CA PRO A 192 1.16 -1.13 -12.78
C PRO A 192 -0.09 -2.01 -12.85
N ILE A 193 -0.76 -2.24 -11.71
CA ILE A 193 -2.08 -2.86 -11.71
C ILE A 193 -3.02 -1.97 -12.53
N SER A 194 -3.63 -2.53 -13.57
CA SER A 194 -4.49 -1.75 -14.47
C SER A 194 -5.85 -1.53 -13.81
N PRO A 195 -6.43 -0.31 -13.90
CA PRO A 195 -7.79 -0.06 -13.44
C PRO A 195 -8.86 -0.93 -14.11
N ASN A 196 -8.53 -1.55 -15.25
CA ASN A 196 -9.42 -2.44 -15.98
C ASN A 196 -9.28 -3.92 -15.57
N ASP A 197 -8.30 -4.27 -14.73
CA ASP A 197 -8.07 -5.66 -14.29
C ASP A 197 -9.10 -6.12 -13.22
N GLY A 198 -9.90 -5.19 -12.70
CA GLY A 198 -10.86 -5.47 -11.64
C GLY A 198 -11.33 -4.24 -10.87
N ILE A 199 -11.84 -4.50 -9.67
CA ILE A 199 -12.56 -3.54 -8.82
C ILE A 199 -12.04 -3.69 -7.39
N LEU A 200 -11.72 -2.58 -6.73
CA LEU A 200 -11.38 -2.57 -5.31
C LEU A 200 -12.61 -2.95 -4.49
N ASN A 201 -12.49 -3.99 -3.67
CA ASN A 201 -13.54 -4.32 -2.72
C ASN A 201 -13.27 -3.66 -1.38
N ILE A 202 -14.22 -2.86 -0.92
CA ILE A 202 -14.05 -1.94 0.21
C ILE A 202 -15.11 -2.25 1.27
N TRP A 203 -14.76 -2.12 2.53
CA TRP A 203 -15.68 -2.07 3.65
C TRP A 203 -15.75 -0.67 4.25
#